data_AF-K0JI79-F1
#
_entry.id   AF-K0JI79-F1
#
_cell.length_a   1.000
_cell.length_b   1.000
_cell.length_c   1.000
_cell.angle_alpha   90.00
_cell.angle_beta   90.00
_cell.angle_gamma   90.00
#
_symmetry.space_group_name_H-M   'P 1'
#
loop_
_entity.id
_entity.type
_entity.pdbx_description
1 polymer ?
#
loop_
_entity_poly.entity_id
_entity_poly.type
_entity_poly.pdbx_seq_one_letter_code
_entity_poly.pdbx_strand_id
1 'polypeptide(L)'
;MGISDEIKSGIYTGIGFMLKGKEKVEEAAKEFIKDKNMSTEEGEKFVKEMVTKANETKEEITQYLDERIKTTMDKAGYVKKEEYDAIKKELEELKSKINNQQ
;
A
#
# COMPACT_ATOMS: atom_id res chain seq x y z
N MET A 1 25.49 -8.44 -15.49
CA MET A 1 24.45 -7.72 -14.70
C MET A 1 23.13 -8.17 -15.29
N GLY A 2 22.36 -8.94 -14.53
CA GLY A 2 21.15 -9.59 -15.05
C GLY A 2 19.99 -8.63 -15.03
N ILE A 3 19.10 -8.75 -16.02
CA ILE A 3 17.84 -8.01 -16.17
C ILE A 3 17.00 -8.04 -14.86
N SER A 4 17.19 -9.07 -14.03
CA SER A 4 16.59 -9.18 -12.69
C SER A 4 16.99 -8.08 -11.70
N ASP A 5 18.23 -7.60 -11.75
CA ASP A 5 18.74 -6.61 -10.78
C ASP A 5 18.29 -5.20 -11.15
N GLU A 6 18.18 -4.90 -12.44
CA GLU A 6 17.65 -3.63 -12.96
C GLU A 6 16.15 -3.49 -12.65
N ILE A 7 15.37 -4.58 -12.80
CA ILE A 7 13.94 -4.59 -12.44
C ILE A 7 13.76 -4.42 -10.93
N LYS A 8 14.54 -5.15 -10.11
CA LYS A 8 14.50 -4.99 -8.65
C LYS A 8 14.87 -3.57 -8.25
N SER A 9 15.94 -3.02 -8.82
CA SER A 9 16.38 -1.64 -8.59
C SER A 9 15.30 -0.62 -8.97
N GLY A 10 14.62 -0.82 -10.12
CA GLY A 10 13.50 0.01 -10.55
C GLY A 10 12.31 -0.03 -9.57
N ILE A 11 11.98 -1.22 -9.05
CA ILE A 11 10.92 -1.39 -8.04
C ILE A 11 11.30 -0.71 -6.71
N TYR A 12 12.52 -0.92 -6.21
CA TYR A 12 12.98 -0.28 -4.96
C TYR A 12 13.06 1.24 -5.09
N THR A 13 13.47 1.73 -6.24
CA THR A 13 13.47 3.17 -6.55
C THR A 13 12.04 3.70 -6.58
N GLY A 14 11.11 2.99 -7.23
CA GLY A 14 9.69 3.34 -7.25
C GLY A 14 9.05 3.38 -5.86
N ILE A 15 9.36 2.40 -5.00
CA ILE A 15 8.95 2.40 -3.59
C ILE A 15 9.60 3.55 -2.83
N GLY A 16 10.89 3.81 -3.06
CA GLY A 16 11.63 4.93 -2.46
C GLY A 16 11.03 6.28 -2.81
N PHE A 17 10.59 6.47 -4.06
CA PHE A 17 9.86 7.66 -4.50
C PHE A 17 8.45 7.74 -3.90
N MET A 18 7.73 6.63 -3.82
CA MET A 18 6.39 6.57 -3.19
C MET A 18 6.44 6.92 -1.70
N LEU A 19 7.45 6.45 -0.98
CA LEU A 19 7.66 6.72 0.45
C LEU A 19 8.11 8.16 0.72
N LYS A 20 8.80 8.80 -0.23
CA LYS A 20 9.27 10.18 -0.13
C LYS A 20 8.15 11.22 -0.24
N GLY A 21 6.94 10.82 -0.68
CA GLY A 21 5.74 11.65 -0.65
C GLY A 21 5.70 12.77 -1.70
N LYS A 22 4.57 13.48 -1.75
CA LYS A 22 4.27 14.51 -2.76
C LYS A 22 5.34 15.61 -2.84
N GLU A 23 5.84 16.08 -1.70
CA GLU A 23 6.84 17.17 -1.64
C GLU A 23 8.15 16.82 -2.38
N LYS A 24 8.62 15.59 -2.25
CA LYS A 24 9.85 15.13 -2.91
C LYS A 24 9.65 14.85 -4.40
N VAL A 25 8.43 14.45 -4.79
CA VAL A 25 8.04 14.34 -6.20
C VAL A 25 7.98 15.73 -6.84
N GLU A 26 7.43 16.73 -6.14
CA GLU A 26 7.42 18.12 -6.61
C GLU A 26 8.82 18.70 -6.75
N GLU A 27 9.72 18.42 -5.79
CA GLU A 27 11.13 18.85 -5.83
C GLU A 27 11.86 18.25 -7.05
N ALA A 28 11.75 16.94 -7.25
CA ALA A 28 12.37 16.24 -8.40
C ALA A 28 11.80 16.72 -9.74
N ALA A 29 10.49 16.97 -9.81
CA ALA A 29 9.85 17.48 -11.02
C ALA A 29 10.30 18.92 -11.34
N LYS A 30 10.45 19.78 -10.32
CA LYS A 30 10.98 21.14 -10.48
C LYS A 30 12.44 21.14 -10.95
N GLU A 31 13.28 20.24 -10.43
CA GLU A 31 14.66 20.07 -10.92
C GLU A 31 14.67 19.63 -12.40
N PHE A 32 13.80 18.70 -12.79
CA PHE A 32 13.69 18.24 -14.17
C PHE A 32 13.24 19.33 -15.16
N ILE A 33 12.33 20.22 -14.73
CA ILE A 33 11.87 21.38 -15.50
C ILE A 33 12.95 22.46 -15.60
N LYS A 34 13.86 22.54 -14.63
CA LYS A 34 15.00 23.46 -14.69
C LYS A 34 16.07 22.96 -15.67
N ASP A 35 16.27 21.65 -15.75
CA ASP A 35 17.29 21.03 -16.60
C ASP A 35 16.83 20.85 -18.06
N LYS A 36 15.52 20.72 -18.30
CA LYS A 36 14.94 20.82 -19.65
C LYS A 36 14.44 22.24 -19.86
N ASN A 37 14.73 22.88 -21.00
CA ASN A 37 14.15 24.18 -21.39
C ASN A 37 12.62 24.10 -21.63
N MET A 38 11.86 23.71 -20.63
CA MET A 38 10.40 23.65 -20.63
C MET A 38 9.85 25.02 -20.22
N SER A 39 8.72 25.42 -20.79
CA SER A 39 8.04 26.62 -20.30
C SER A 39 7.47 26.39 -18.90
N THR A 40 7.31 27.45 -18.11
CA THR A 40 6.75 27.38 -16.75
C THR A 40 5.39 26.67 -16.73
N GLU A 41 4.55 26.93 -17.73
CA GLU A 41 3.21 26.36 -17.83
C GLU A 41 3.22 24.84 -18.14
N GLU A 42 4.09 24.40 -19.05
CA GLU A 42 4.30 22.98 -19.34
C GLU A 42 4.88 22.23 -18.14
N GLY A 43 5.79 22.88 -17.41
CA GLY A 43 6.39 22.33 -16.21
C GLY A 43 5.37 22.15 -15.08
N GLU A 44 4.56 23.16 -14.79
CA GLU A 44 3.51 23.07 -13.76
C GLU A 44 2.50 21.96 -14.08
N LYS A 45 2.10 21.83 -15.35
CA LYS A 45 1.22 20.76 -15.81
C LYS A 45 1.87 19.39 -15.62
N PHE A 46 3.13 19.24 -15.98
CA PHE A 46 3.89 17.99 -15.80
C PHE A 46 3.99 17.58 -14.33
N VAL A 47 4.32 18.50 -13.43
CA VAL A 47 4.40 18.23 -11.98
C VAL A 47 3.05 17.74 -11.47
N LYS A 48 1.96 18.43 -11.85
CA LYS A 48 0.60 18.07 -11.43
C LYS A 48 0.22 16.67 -11.91
N GLU A 49 0.48 16.35 -13.18
CA GLU A 49 0.20 15.01 -13.73
C GLU A 49 1.00 13.92 -13.02
N MET A 50 2.29 14.14 -12.76
CA MET A 50 3.14 13.19 -12.06
C MET A 50 2.68 12.95 -10.61
N VAL A 51 2.32 14.00 -9.89
CA VAL A 51 1.78 13.90 -8.52
C VAL A 51 0.46 13.14 -8.51
N THR A 52 -0.47 13.46 -9.41
CA THR A 52 -1.76 12.76 -9.51
C THR A 52 -1.56 11.27 -9.81
N LYS A 53 -0.75 10.95 -10.83
CA LYS A 53 -0.45 9.57 -11.21
C LYS A 53 0.21 8.78 -10.07
N ALA A 54 1.12 9.41 -9.34
CA ALA A 54 1.77 8.80 -8.19
C ALA A 54 0.77 8.46 -7.06
N ASN A 55 -0.21 9.33 -6.81
CA ASN A 55 -1.26 9.08 -5.82
C ASN A 55 -2.18 7.93 -6.25
N GLU A 56 -2.64 7.93 -7.49
CA GLU A 56 -3.47 6.85 -8.06
C GLU A 56 -2.75 5.50 -7.98
N THR A 57 -1.48 5.46 -8.39
CA THR A 57 -0.65 4.25 -8.36
C THR A 57 -0.41 3.76 -6.92
N LYS A 58 -0.27 4.68 -5.96
CA LYS A 58 -0.12 4.33 -4.54
C LYS A 58 -1.38 3.64 -4.01
N GLU A 59 -2.57 4.14 -4.35
CA GLU A 59 -3.83 3.53 -3.93
C GLU A 59 -3.99 2.11 -4.50
N GLU A 60 -3.75 1.93 -5.81
CA GLU A 60 -3.81 0.62 -6.46
C GLU A 60 -2.85 -0.40 -5.85
N ILE A 61 -1.59 0.02 -5.60
CA ILE A 61 -0.58 -0.85 -4.98
C ILE A 61 -0.96 -1.19 -3.53
N THR A 62 -1.53 -0.24 -2.79
CA THR A 62 -1.98 -0.48 -1.41
C THR A 62 -3.10 -1.52 -1.39
N GLN A 63 -4.10 -1.38 -2.27
CA GLN A 63 -5.18 -2.35 -2.41
C GLN A 63 -4.67 -3.74 -2.80
N TYR A 64 -3.77 -3.82 -3.78
CA TYR A 64 -3.16 -5.08 -4.19
C TYR A 64 -2.40 -5.76 -3.04
N LEU A 65 -1.63 -4.98 -2.26
CA LEU A 65 -0.91 -5.48 -1.10
C LEU A 65 -1.86 -5.96 0.00
N ASP A 66 -2.90 -5.19 0.32
CA ASP A 66 -3.91 -5.56 1.32
C ASP A 66 -4.60 -6.87 0.97
N GLU A 67 -5.02 -7.04 -0.29
CA GLU A 67 -5.61 -8.29 -0.77
C GLU A 67 -4.65 -9.47 -0.66
N ARG A 68 -3.37 -9.24 -1.00
CA ARG A 68 -2.35 -10.28 -0.97
C ARG A 68 -1.99 -10.69 0.45
N ILE A 69 -1.88 -9.72 1.36
CA ILE A 69 -1.65 -9.95 2.79
C ILE A 69 -2.83 -10.72 3.37
N LYS A 70 -4.07 -10.27 3.13
CA LYS A 70 -5.28 -10.96 3.58
C LYS A 70 -5.31 -12.41 3.11
N THR A 71 -5.11 -12.64 1.81
CA THR A 71 -5.05 -14.00 1.24
C THR A 71 -3.95 -14.86 1.88
N THR A 72 -2.81 -14.26 2.21
CA THR A 72 -1.69 -14.96 2.85
C THR A 72 -2.01 -15.32 4.30
N MET A 73 -2.61 -14.39 5.04
CA MET A 73 -3.07 -14.62 6.42
C MET A 73 -4.14 -15.70 6.48
N ASP A 74 -5.12 -15.67 5.56
CA ASP A 74 -6.16 -16.69 5.45
C ASP A 74 -5.55 -18.09 5.18
N LYS A 75 -4.57 -18.16 4.27
CA LYS A 75 -3.84 -19.42 3.97
C LYS A 75 -2.95 -19.91 5.11
N ALA A 76 -2.41 -19.00 5.91
CA ALA A 76 -1.61 -19.33 7.07
C ALA A 76 -2.45 -19.82 8.27
N GLY A 77 -3.79 -19.82 8.14
CA GLY A 77 -4.71 -20.18 9.22
C GLY A 77 -4.82 -19.10 10.30
N TYR A 78 -4.48 -17.86 9.96
CA TYR A 78 -4.60 -16.74 10.89
C TYR A 78 -6.06 -16.32 11.01
N VAL A 79 -6.63 -16.46 12.21
CA VAL A 79 -8.01 -16.04 12.50
C VAL A 79 -7.99 -14.57 12.90
N LYS A 80 -8.92 -13.78 12.38
CA LYS A 80 -9.01 -12.36 12.78
C LYS A 80 -9.41 -12.27 14.24
N LYS A 81 -8.98 -11.19 14.91
CA LYS A 81 -9.30 -10.98 16.32
C LYS A 81 -10.80 -10.93 16.56
N GLU A 82 -11.56 -10.29 15.66
CA GLU A 82 -13.01 -10.20 15.78
C GLU A 82 -13.69 -11.58 15.69
N GLU A 83 -13.21 -12.43 14.78
CA GLU A 83 -13.69 -13.81 14.61
C GLU A 83 -13.35 -14.67 15.83
N TYR A 84 -12.13 -14.53 16.36
CA TYR A 84 -11.73 -15.20 17.60
C TYR A 84 -12.58 -14.79 18.80
N ASP A 85 -12.81 -13.48 18.98
CA ASP A 85 -13.60 -12.94 20.09
C ASP A 85 -15.08 -13.37 19.97
N ALA A 86 -15.63 -13.45 18.75
CA ALA A 86 -16.96 -13.96 18.49
C ALA A 86 -17.09 -15.45 18.89
N ILE A 87 -16.15 -16.29 18.44
CA ILE A 87 -16.11 -17.72 18.81
C ILE A 87 -15.97 -17.87 20.33
N LYS A 88 -15.11 -17.08 20.96
CA LYS A 88 -14.91 -17.10 22.42
C LYS A 88 -16.19 -16.76 23.17
N LYS A 89 -16.93 -15.75 22.69
CA LYS A 89 -18.21 -15.36 23.30
C LYS A 89 -19.25 -16.48 23.19
N GLU A 90 -19.42 -17.07 22.00
CA GLU A 90 -20.32 -18.20 21.80
C GLU A 90 -19.94 -19.39 22.71
N LEU A 91 -18.64 -19.65 22.86
CA LEU A 91 -18.13 -20.71 23.72
C LEU A 91 -18.48 -20.48 25.20
N GLU A 92 -18.36 -19.25 25.69
CA GLU A 92 -18.73 -18.89 27.06
C GLU A 92 -20.26 -18.97 27.28
N GLU A 93 -21.06 -18.55 26.30
CA GLU A 93 -22.51 -18.71 26.35
C GLU A 93 -22.94 -20.18 26.39
N LEU A 94 -22.26 -21.03 25.60
CA LEU A 94 -22.51 -22.47 25.58
C LEU A 94 -22.15 -23.12 26.92
N LYS A 95 -20.97 -22.79 27.47
CA LYS A 95 -20.53 -23.27 28.79
C LYS A 95 -21.52 -22.88 29.89
N SER A 96 -22.00 -21.63 29.87
CA SER A 96 -22.97 -21.14 30.84
C SER A 96 -24.30 -21.91 30.76
N LYS A 97 -24.79 -22.21 29.56
CA LYS A 97 -26.01 -23.01 29.36
C LYS A 97 -25.85 -24.45 29.87
N ILE A 98 -24.71 -25.08 29.62
CA ILE A 98 -24.42 -26.44 30.11
C ILE A 98 -24.35 -26.46 31.64
N ASN A 99 -23.66 -25.50 32.26
CA ASN A 99 -23.56 -25.41 33.72
C ASN A 99 -24.91 -25.13 34.40
N ASN A 100 -25.83 -24.41 33.76
CA ASN A 100 -27.17 -24.16 34.30
C ASN A 100 -28.15 -25.35 34.12
N GLN A 101 -27.74 -26.40 33.39
CA GLN A 101 -28.52 -27.62 33.18
C GLN A 101 -28.06 -28.81 34.06
N GLN A 102 -27.04 -28.62 34.90
CA GLN A 102 -26.61 -29.55 35.95
C GLN A 102 -27.07 -29.05 37.33
#